data_AF-A0AAD6TD91-F1
#
_entry.id   AF-A0AAD6TD91-F1
#
_cell.length_a   1.000
_cell.length_b   1.000
_cell.length_c   1.000
_cell.angle_alpha   90.00
_cell.angle_beta   90.00
_cell.angle_gamma   90.00
#
_symmetry.space_group_name_H-M   'P 1'
#
loop_
_entity.id
_entity.type
_entity.pdbx_description
1 polymer ?
#
loop_
_entity_poly.entity_id
_entity_poly.type
_entity_poly.pdbx_seq_one_letter_code
_entity_poly.pdbx_strand_id
1 'polypeptide(L)'
;MLSYKTVLLALLFSSSSLALPIRREVPQEHSHQAILTSVQTTLNKNNPNGIVDAVFGLLGNAAAAGGLGKITDANCLQQATADQAFSNAKAAGDVQGMSDALTYRALERNSGTVGGTTTPCTTIKAVNPEIAAIQQHQDPASANAAAGNKAIVLELAKQIASIGGNPLDALRSGTFAPGKIGDTTGKGNSCDDATDAIGCIVSQKLLVEDATADEITAAVAGISASSGSASSGSDSAAVGTAAAATTAAAAPPANFRNVEAVDDQGNPIAGSTGGSVSVAAGGAAAAETGAAATTAAATTAAAATTAAAAAATTAAAASSASGNVQTFTGALGGLPPPVTAGGSKGFVVNGSEFIQEAGALGRSCDEQHNTCANAANAGGSSFTVGDCDTQNNACHAAITA
;
A
#
# COMPACT_ATOMS: atom_id res chain seq x y z
N MET A 1 69.81 18.36 21.56
CA MET A 1 68.75 18.84 22.46
C MET A 1 67.54 19.18 21.61
N LEU A 2 66.43 18.44 21.73
CA LEU A 2 65.20 18.79 21.00
C LEU A 2 64.58 20.03 21.64
N SER A 3 64.16 20.99 20.82
CA SER A 3 63.49 22.20 21.30
C SER A 3 62.12 21.86 21.87
N TYR A 4 61.78 22.47 23.01
CA TYR A 4 60.44 22.37 23.61
C TYR A 4 59.32 22.71 22.61
N LYS A 5 59.58 23.63 21.67
CA LYS A 5 58.63 23.99 20.61
C LYS A 5 58.34 22.85 19.61
N THR A 6 59.31 22.00 19.28
CA THR A 6 59.06 20.86 18.38
C THR A 6 58.32 19.71 19.05
N VAL A 7 58.49 19.53 20.38
CA VAL A 7 57.70 18.54 21.15
C VAL A 7 56.24 18.98 21.28
N LEU A 8 55.99 20.26 21.53
CA LEU A 8 54.64 20.79 21.72
C LEU A 8 53.83 20.81 20.41
N LEU A 9 54.49 21.05 19.25
CA LEU A 9 53.84 20.95 17.95
C LEU A 9 53.47 19.49 17.60
N ALA A 10 54.31 18.51 17.94
CA ALA A 10 54.01 17.09 17.72
C ALA A 10 52.80 16.61 18.53
N LEU A 11 52.66 17.05 19.78
CA LEU A 11 51.50 16.72 20.64
C LEU A 11 50.17 17.31 20.13
N LEU A 12 50.21 18.51 19.50
CA LEU A 12 49.01 19.12 18.93
C LEU A 12 48.53 18.41 17.66
N PHE A 13 49.43 17.84 16.84
CA PHE A 13 49.02 17.07 15.66
C PHE A 13 48.46 15.67 15.99
N SER A 14 48.85 15.07 17.13
CA SER A 14 48.28 13.78 17.58
C SER A 14 46.84 13.86 18.08
N SER A 15 46.28 15.06 18.25
CA SER A 15 44.88 15.27 18.67
C SER A 15 43.90 15.39 17.50
N SER A 16 44.41 15.53 16.27
CA SER A 16 43.62 15.65 15.04
C SER A 16 43.34 14.30 14.39
N SER A 17 42.88 13.32 15.20
CA SER A 17 42.14 12.20 14.64
C SER A 17 40.86 12.75 14.03
N LEU A 18 40.83 12.84 12.70
CA LEU A 18 39.61 13.10 11.95
C LEU A 18 38.62 11.97 12.29
N ALA A 19 37.75 12.23 13.25
CA ALA A 19 36.43 11.64 13.28
C ALA A 19 35.71 12.13 12.02
N LEU A 20 36.00 11.46 10.90
CA LEU A 20 35.05 11.38 9.79
C LEU A 20 33.69 11.11 10.43
N PRO A 21 32.64 11.86 10.07
CA PRO A 21 31.30 11.51 10.48
C PRO A 21 30.98 10.18 9.80
N ILE A 22 31.28 9.09 10.49
CA ILE A 22 30.62 7.80 10.26
C ILE A 22 29.15 8.17 10.35
N ARG A 23 28.44 8.12 9.21
CA ARG A 23 26.99 8.17 9.24
C ARG A 23 26.60 7.00 10.12
N ARG A 24 26.12 7.33 11.32
CA ARG A 24 25.42 6.38 12.15
C ARG A 24 24.11 6.21 11.42
N GLU A 25 24.04 5.21 10.54
CA GLU A 25 22.78 4.59 10.13
C GLU A 25 22.07 4.27 11.45
N VAL A 26 21.07 5.08 11.79
CA VAL A 26 20.38 5.01 13.07
C VAL A 26 19.41 3.84 12.90
N PRO A 27 19.55 2.73 13.63
CA PRO A 27 18.98 1.45 13.21
C PRO A 27 17.53 1.53 12.72
N GLN A 28 17.18 0.81 11.65
CA GLN A 28 15.83 0.74 11.04
C GLN A 28 15.59 1.63 9.81
N GLU A 29 16.51 2.52 9.42
CA GLU A 29 16.26 3.54 8.39
C GLU A 29 15.75 2.94 7.08
N HIS A 30 16.41 1.88 6.58
CA HIS A 30 16.11 1.19 5.33
C HIS A 30 15.34 -0.14 5.52
N SER A 31 14.69 -0.32 6.68
CA SER A 31 13.90 -1.53 6.96
C SER A 31 12.79 -1.79 5.94
N HIS A 32 12.12 -0.72 5.48
CA HIS A 32 10.96 -0.74 4.57
C HIS A 32 11.32 -0.15 3.19
N GLN A 33 12.42 -0.61 2.60
CA GLN A 33 13.02 0.01 1.41
C GLN A 33 12.09 0.15 0.20
N ALA A 34 11.17 -0.78 -0.05
CA ALA A 34 10.19 -0.65 -1.13
C ALA A 34 9.26 0.56 -0.93
N ILE A 35 8.76 0.78 0.29
CA ILE A 35 7.92 1.93 0.66
C ILE A 35 8.72 3.24 0.53
N LEU A 36 9.96 3.25 1.04
CA LEU A 36 10.86 4.40 0.92
C LEU A 36 11.12 4.77 -0.54
N THR A 37 11.37 3.79 -1.40
CA THR A 37 11.63 3.99 -2.83
C THR A 37 10.39 4.56 -3.54
N SER A 38 9.20 4.04 -3.24
CA SER A 38 7.92 4.52 -3.79
C SER A 38 7.63 5.97 -3.36
N VAL A 39 7.75 6.27 -2.07
CA VAL A 39 7.53 7.60 -1.51
C VAL A 39 8.58 8.60 -1.97
N GLN A 40 9.86 8.21 -2.08
CA GLN A 40 10.92 9.08 -2.62
C GLN A 40 10.68 9.42 -4.10
N THR A 41 10.31 8.42 -4.90
CA THR A 41 9.97 8.60 -6.32
C THR A 41 8.79 9.57 -6.47
N THR A 42 7.77 9.41 -5.63
CA THR A 42 6.55 10.24 -5.67
C THR A 42 6.76 11.63 -5.09
N LEU A 43 7.55 11.79 -4.02
CA LEU A 43 7.99 13.09 -3.50
C LEU A 43 8.73 13.89 -4.58
N ASN A 44 9.64 13.25 -5.31
CA ASN A 44 10.42 13.87 -6.38
C ASN A 44 9.58 14.39 -7.57
N LYS A 45 8.33 13.93 -7.74
CA LYS A 45 7.41 14.48 -8.76
C LYS A 45 7.13 15.99 -8.53
N ASN A 46 7.06 16.43 -7.26
CA ASN A 46 6.94 17.83 -6.86
C ASN A 46 7.32 18.00 -5.37
N ASN A 47 8.45 18.67 -5.11
CA ASN A 47 9.03 18.81 -3.77
C ASN A 47 9.30 20.29 -3.44
N PRO A 48 8.26 21.11 -3.19
CA PRO A 48 8.40 22.55 -2.97
C PRO A 48 9.15 22.88 -1.67
N ASN A 49 9.15 21.95 -0.71
CA ASN A 49 9.87 22.07 0.56
C ASN A 49 11.35 21.67 0.46
N GLY A 50 11.79 21.04 -0.63
CA GLY A 50 13.18 20.57 -0.78
C GLY A 50 13.59 19.55 0.28
N ILE A 51 12.65 18.69 0.70
CA ILE A 51 12.93 17.56 1.59
C ILE A 51 13.96 16.66 0.90
N VAL A 52 15.07 16.35 1.56
CA VAL A 52 16.26 15.80 0.88
C VAL A 52 16.03 14.34 0.46
N ASP A 53 15.54 13.52 1.39
CA ASP A 53 15.22 12.11 1.15
C ASP A 53 14.14 11.65 2.15
N ALA A 54 13.26 10.75 1.73
CA ALA A 54 12.18 10.18 2.53
C ALA A 54 12.71 9.40 3.73
N VAL A 55 13.92 8.83 3.67
CA VAL A 55 14.53 8.13 4.79
C VAL A 55 14.66 9.04 6.02
N PHE A 56 14.97 10.34 5.83
CA PHE A 56 15.14 11.30 6.93
C PHE A 56 13.90 11.49 7.80
N GLY A 57 12.69 11.25 7.26
CA GLY A 57 11.46 11.34 8.04
C GLY A 57 11.32 10.22 9.09
N LEU A 58 11.87 9.03 8.82
CA LEU A 58 11.82 7.88 9.73
C LEU A 58 12.85 8.00 10.89
N LEU A 59 13.70 9.03 10.88
CA LEU A 59 14.83 9.13 11.81
C LEU A 59 14.47 9.89 13.08
N GLY A 60 15.28 9.65 14.13
CA GLY A 60 15.31 10.52 15.30
C GLY A 60 15.70 11.94 14.93
N ASN A 61 15.13 12.92 15.63
CA ASN A 61 15.16 14.34 15.24
C ASN A 61 16.57 14.91 14.95
N ALA A 62 17.62 14.39 15.60
CA ALA A 62 19.00 14.81 15.37
C ALA A 62 19.53 14.42 13.97
N ALA A 63 19.15 13.26 13.44
CA ALA A 63 19.52 12.82 12.09
C ALA A 63 18.54 13.38 11.04
N ALA A 64 17.23 13.41 11.35
CA ALA A 64 16.19 14.01 10.53
C ALA A 64 16.50 15.48 10.15
N ALA A 65 17.21 16.22 11.02
CA ALA A 65 17.69 17.58 10.76
C ALA A 65 18.50 17.72 9.45
N GLY A 66 19.17 16.66 9.00
CA GLY A 66 19.91 16.65 7.72
C GLY A 66 19.02 16.62 6.47
N GLY A 67 17.73 16.28 6.61
CA GLY A 67 16.79 16.10 5.49
C GLY A 67 15.64 17.09 5.40
N LEU A 68 15.55 18.05 6.33
CA LEU A 68 14.40 18.93 6.52
C LEU A 68 14.02 19.79 5.30
N GLY A 69 14.98 20.21 4.50
CA GLY A 69 14.75 21.25 3.49
C GLY A 69 14.25 22.55 4.14
N LYS A 70 13.01 22.94 3.83
CA LYS A 70 12.31 24.11 4.40
C LYS A 70 11.46 23.78 5.64
N ILE A 71 11.33 22.51 6.02
CA ILE A 71 10.61 22.10 7.24
C ILE A 71 11.39 22.57 8.47
N THR A 72 10.72 23.17 9.45
CA THR A 72 11.38 23.71 10.66
C THR A 72 11.25 22.79 11.88
N ASP A 73 10.28 21.89 11.90
CA ASP A 73 10.05 20.93 12.98
C ASP A 73 10.35 19.50 12.51
N ALA A 74 11.41 18.89 13.06
CA ALA A 74 11.80 17.52 12.75
C ALA A 74 10.75 16.47 13.18
N ASN A 75 9.87 16.79 14.14
CA ASN A 75 8.74 15.90 14.47
C ASN A 75 7.72 15.78 13.34
N CYS A 76 7.68 16.80 12.46
CA CYS A 76 6.76 16.87 11.33
C CYS A 76 7.36 16.40 10.00
N LEU A 77 8.65 16.03 9.94
CA LEU A 77 9.29 15.68 8.66
C LEU A 77 8.61 14.48 7.99
N GLN A 78 8.36 13.38 8.71
CA GLN A 78 7.63 12.23 8.17
C GLN A 78 6.24 12.62 7.64
N GLN A 79 5.47 13.40 8.41
CA GLN A 79 4.14 13.81 7.99
C GLN A 79 4.20 14.69 6.74
N ALA A 80 5.13 15.65 6.68
CA ALA A 80 5.31 16.52 5.52
C ALA A 80 5.77 15.76 4.26
N THR A 81 6.66 14.78 4.42
CA THR A 81 7.07 13.85 3.34
C THR A 81 5.87 13.05 2.82
N ALA A 82 5.11 12.43 3.73
CA ALA A 82 3.96 11.59 3.40
C ALA A 82 2.85 12.41 2.72
N ASP A 83 2.54 13.59 3.26
CA ASP A 83 1.50 14.50 2.77
C ASP A 83 1.84 15.03 1.36
N GLN A 84 3.10 15.41 1.12
CA GLN A 84 3.54 15.85 -0.20
C GLN A 84 3.55 14.69 -1.22
N ALA A 85 4.02 13.51 -0.83
CA ALA A 85 3.99 12.33 -1.70
C ALA A 85 2.55 11.93 -2.03
N PHE A 86 1.65 11.89 -1.03
CA PHE A 86 0.24 11.58 -1.24
C PHE A 86 -0.44 12.57 -2.18
N SER A 87 -0.23 13.89 -2.02
CA SER A 87 -0.75 14.89 -2.97
C SER A 87 -0.21 14.68 -4.40
N ASN A 88 1.07 14.30 -4.55
CA ASN A 88 1.66 14.04 -5.86
C ASN A 88 1.10 12.77 -6.51
N ALA A 89 0.85 11.71 -5.74
CA ALA A 89 0.19 10.49 -6.22
C ALA A 89 -1.28 10.74 -6.59
N LYS A 90 -2.01 11.46 -5.73
CA LYS A 90 -3.41 11.85 -5.96
C LYS A 90 -3.59 12.69 -7.22
N ALA A 91 -2.67 13.63 -7.48
CA ALA A 91 -2.64 14.42 -8.71
C ALA A 91 -2.31 13.59 -9.97
N ALA A 92 -1.71 12.41 -9.82
CA ALA A 92 -1.39 11.47 -10.90
C ALA A 92 -2.42 10.34 -11.08
N GLY A 93 -3.43 10.22 -10.21
CA GLY A 93 -4.35 9.06 -10.18
C GLY A 93 -3.70 7.77 -9.67
N ASP A 94 -2.55 7.88 -9.00
CA ASP A 94 -1.68 6.77 -8.60
C ASP A 94 -2.12 6.19 -7.24
N VAL A 95 -3.07 5.24 -7.27
CA VAL A 95 -3.66 4.64 -6.04
C VAL A 95 -2.61 3.89 -5.22
N GLN A 96 -1.64 3.23 -5.85
CA GLN A 96 -0.57 2.56 -5.13
C GLN A 96 0.37 3.58 -4.46
N GLY A 97 0.77 4.64 -5.18
CA GLY A 97 1.57 5.73 -4.61
C GLY A 97 0.86 6.47 -3.46
N MET A 98 -0.47 6.58 -3.50
CA MET A 98 -1.26 7.08 -2.37
C MET A 98 -1.22 6.10 -1.18
N SER A 99 -1.42 4.80 -1.42
CA SER A 99 -1.39 3.74 -0.39
C SER A 99 -0.01 3.59 0.26
N ASP A 100 1.07 3.67 -0.51
CA ASP A 100 2.45 3.63 -0.02
C ASP A 100 2.78 4.89 0.81
N ALA A 101 2.25 6.06 0.44
CA ALA A 101 2.40 7.30 1.23
C ALA A 101 1.65 7.25 2.57
N LEU A 102 0.43 6.68 2.60
CA LEU A 102 -0.30 6.40 3.84
C LEU A 102 0.47 5.39 4.71
N THR A 103 1.00 4.32 4.11
CA THR A 103 1.80 3.29 4.79
C THR A 103 3.06 3.90 5.41
N TYR A 104 3.78 4.74 4.66
CA TYR A 104 4.95 5.49 5.14
C TYR A 104 4.63 6.43 6.30
N ARG A 105 3.42 7.03 6.34
CA ARG A 105 2.97 7.86 7.47
C ARG A 105 2.78 7.06 8.75
N ALA A 106 2.36 5.80 8.62
CA ALA A 106 2.17 4.87 9.74
C ALA A 106 3.48 4.26 10.25
N LEU A 107 4.52 4.13 9.40
CA LEU A 107 5.80 3.53 9.80
C LEU A 107 6.38 4.15 11.08
N GLU A 108 7.05 3.31 11.86
CA GLU A 108 7.74 3.73 13.08
C GLU A 108 8.83 4.75 12.75
N ARG A 109 8.86 5.85 13.53
CA ARG A 109 10.02 6.75 13.56
C ARG A 109 10.97 6.31 14.66
N ASN A 110 12.23 6.13 14.34
CA ASN A 110 13.25 5.73 15.31
C ASN A 110 13.40 6.80 16.43
N SER A 111 13.19 6.40 17.67
CA SER A 111 13.35 7.26 18.86
C SER A 111 14.80 7.43 19.33
N GLY A 112 15.71 6.59 18.83
CA GLY A 112 17.12 6.48 19.22
C GLY A 112 17.39 5.51 20.37
N THR A 113 16.35 4.89 20.96
CA THR A 113 16.46 3.98 22.11
C THR A 113 15.36 2.95 22.13
N VAL A 114 15.68 1.69 22.42
CA VAL A 114 14.69 0.61 22.55
C VAL A 114 13.66 0.93 23.65
N GLY A 115 12.39 0.92 23.30
CA GLY A 115 11.23 1.28 24.11
C GLY A 115 10.93 2.78 24.16
N GLY A 116 11.63 3.61 23.38
CA GLY A 116 11.41 5.06 23.32
C GLY A 116 10.27 5.44 22.38
N THR A 117 9.43 6.40 22.79
CA THR A 117 8.34 6.94 21.98
C THR A 117 8.77 8.19 21.21
N THR A 118 8.23 8.41 20.01
CA THR A 118 8.43 9.65 19.24
C THR A 118 7.28 10.63 19.42
N THR A 119 7.60 11.92 19.52
CA THR A 119 6.58 12.97 19.64
C THR A 119 5.83 13.13 18.31
N PRO A 120 4.49 13.14 18.29
CA PRO A 120 3.72 13.42 17.08
C PRO A 120 3.98 14.81 16.50
N CYS A 121 3.77 14.96 15.20
CA CYS A 121 3.72 16.27 14.56
C CYS A 121 2.56 17.10 15.14
N THR A 122 2.84 18.34 15.55
CA THR A 122 1.83 19.28 16.08
C THR A 122 1.91 20.67 15.47
N THR A 123 3.01 21.01 14.79
CA THR A 123 3.26 22.34 14.23
C THR A 123 2.85 22.47 12.76
N ILE A 124 2.74 21.36 12.03
CA ILE A 124 2.31 21.31 10.63
C ILE A 124 1.00 20.53 10.56
N LYS A 125 -0.03 21.14 9.98
CA LYS A 125 -1.28 20.47 9.61
C LYS A 125 -1.11 19.85 8.23
N ALA A 126 -1.38 18.55 8.09
CA ALA A 126 -1.43 17.89 6.78
C ALA A 126 -2.55 18.48 5.90
N VAL A 127 -2.27 18.60 4.61
CA VAL A 127 -3.20 19.07 3.57
C VAL A 127 -4.23 17.99 3.26
N ASN A 128 -3.79 16.73 3.22
CA ASN A 128 -4.66 15.59 2.92
C ASN A 128 -5.27 15.02 4.21
N PRO A 129 -6.61 14.96 4.37
CA PRO A 129 -7.24 14.42 5.57
C PRO A 129 -6.89 12.95 5.82
N GLU A 130 -6.60 12.18 4.77
CA GLU A 130 -6.19 10.77 4.84
C GLU A 130 -4.85 10.62 5.58
N ILE A 131 -3.91 11.54 5.33
CA ILE A 131 -2.61 11.60 6.03
C ILE A 131 -2.78 12.18 7.44
N ALA A 132 -3.70 13.12 7.63
CA ALA A 132 -4.01 13.72 8.93
C ALA A 132 -4.63 12.72 9.93
N ALA A 133 -5.31 11.67 9.45
CA ALA A 133 -5.91 10.62 10.27
C ALA A 133 -4.87 9.63 10.84
N ILE A 134 -3.68 9.53 10.22
CA ILE A 134 -2.68 8.50 10.54
C ILE A 134 -1.60 9.07 11.46
N GLN A 135 -1.35 8.34 12.55
CA GLN A 135 -0.24 8.54 13.47
C GLN A 135 0.86 7.52 13.19
N GLN A 136 2.11 7.84 13.58
CA GLN A 136 3.23 6.92 13.40
C GLN A 136 3.29 5.86 14.51
N HIS A 137 3.66 4.63 14.14
CA HIS A 137 3.95 3.56 15.08
C HIS A 137 4.99 3.98 16.12
N GLN A 138 4.87 3.41 17.31
CA GLN A 138 5.81 3.55 18.40
C GLN A 138 6.64 2.28 18.55
N ASP A 139 7.84 2.42 19.12
CA ASP A 139 8.75 1.30 19.39
C ASP A 139 7.98 0.14 20.08
N PRO A 140 8.04 -1.09 19.55
CA PRO A 140 7.28 -2.23 20.07
C PRO A 140 7.58 -2.63 21.52
N ALA A 141 8.73 -2.21 22.07
CA ALA A 141 9.07 -2.36 23.49
C ALA A 141 8.55 -1.21 24.38
N SER A 142 7.92 -0.19 23.80
CA SER A 142 7.31 0.93 24.55
C SER A 142 5.97 0.54 25.19
N ALA A 143 5.54 1.31 26.19
CA ALA A 143 4.32 1.02 26.93
C ALA A 143 3.07 1.14 26.03
N ASN A 144 2.26 0.08 25.99
CA ASN A 144 1.05 -0.05 25.17
C ASN A 144 1.28 -0.08 23.64
N ALA A 145 2.52 -0.26 23.16
CA ALA A 145 2.85 -0.25 21.73
C ALA A 145 1.94 -1.15 20.89
N ALA A 146 1.76 -2.42 21.27
CA ALA A 146 0.92 -3.37 20.53
C ALA A 146 -0.55 -2.92 20.35
N ALA A 147 -1.13 -2.21 21.33
CA ALA A 147 -2.49 -1.68 21.21
C ALA A 147 -2.54 -0.38 20.40
N GLY A 148 -1.53 0.49 20.54
CA GLY A 148 -1.41 1.73 19.78
C GLY A 148 -1.14 1.48 18.29
N ASN A 149 -0.17 0.62 17.99
CA ASN A 149 0.21 0.25 16.63
C ASN A 149 -0.94 -0.51 15.95
N LYS A 150 -1.63 -1.44 16.63
CA LYS A 150 -2.87 -2.04 16.10
C LYS A 150 -3.90 -0.98 15.68
N ALA A 151 -4.17 0.00 16.55
CA ALA A 151 -5.12 1.07 16.23
C ALA A 151 -4.68 1.91 15.01
N ILE A 152 -3.37 2.12 14.84
CA ILE A 152 -2.79 2.78 13.67
C ILE A 152 -2.95 1.94 12.40
N VAL A 153 -2.63 0.64 12.41
CA VAL A 153 -2.83 -0.25 11.25
C VAL A 153 -4.30 -0.31 10.84
N LEU A 154 -5.22 -0.41 11.81
CA LEU A 154 -6.65 -0.43 11.52
C LEU A 154 -7.17 0.91 10.98
N GLU A 155 -6.58 2.05 11.37
CA GLU A 155 -6.94 3.34 10.78
C GLU A 155 -6.32 3.50 9.38
N LEU A 156 -5.05 3.12 9.20
CA LEU A 156 -4.38 3.05 7.90
C LEU A 156 -5.18 2.24 6.88
N ALA A 157 -5.67 1.06 7.26
CA ALA A 157 -6.49 0.22 6.40
C ALA A 157 -7.78 0.91 5.92
N LYS A 158 -8.44 1.69 6.79
CA LYS A 158 -9.63 2.49 6.43
C LYS A 158 -9.28 3.60 5.45
N GLN A 159 -8.14 4.29 5.66
CA GLN A 159 -7.70 5.35 4.77
C GLN A 159 -7.36 4.77 3.39
N ILE A 160 -6.66 3.63 3.32
CA ILE A 160 -6.39 2.90 2.07
C ILE A 160 -7.70 2.47 1.38
N ALA A 161 -8.67 1.92 2.11
CA ALA A 161 -9.99 1.59 1.57
C ALA A 161 -10.71 2.84 1.00
N SER A 162 -10.62 3.98 1.67
CA SER A 162 -11.30 5.23 1.30
C SER A 162 -10.77 5.87 0.00
N ILE A 163 -9.54 5.52 -0.42
CA ILE A 163 -8.94 5.92 -1.70
C ILE A 163 -9.04 4.85 -2.79
N GLY A 164 -9.65 3.69 -2.48
CA GLY A 164 -9.79 2.56 -3.41
C GLY A 164 -8.56 1.64 -3.52
N GLY A 165 -7.62 1.71 -2.57
CA GLY A 165 -6.50 0.77 -2.48
C GLY A 165 -6.86 -0.52 -1.72
N ASN A 166 -5.96 -1.51 -1.74
CA ASN A 166 -6.11 -2.77 -1.02
C ASN A 166 -5.91 -2.57 0.50
N PRO A 167 -6.91 -2.76 1.37
CA PRO A 167 -6.76 -2.52 2.81
C PRO A 167 -5.72 -3.40 3.50
N LEU A 168 -5.43 -4.59 2.94
CA LEU A 168 -4.40 -5.49 3.48
C LEU A 168 -2.97 -4.96 3.32
N ASP A 169 -2.74 -3.97 2.43
CA ASP A 169 -1.45 -3.27 2.35
C ASP A 169 -1.07 -2.60 3.67
N ALA A 170 -2.04 -2.31 4.55
CA ALA A 170 -1.77 -1.78 5.89
C ALA A 170 -0.85 -2.69 6.72
N LEU A 171 -0.87 -4.00 6.49
CA LEU A 171 0.04 -4.97 7.16
C LEU A 171 1.52 -4.69 6.83
N ARG A 172 1.81 -4.06 5.68
CA ARG A 172 3.17 -3.66 5.26
C ARG A 172 3.76 -2.53 6.13
N SER A 173 2.97 -1.94 7.04
CA SER A 173 3.46 -0.98 8.05
C SER A 173 3.92 -1.62 9.36
N GLY A 174 3.79 -2.96 9.48
CA GLY A 174 4.07 -3.72 10.69
C GLY A 174 5.48 -3.50 11.27
N THR A 175 5.56 -3.58 12.59
CA THR A 175 6.79 -3.28 13.33
C THR A 175 7.69 -4.52 13.53
N PHE A 176 8.79 -4.36 14.27
CA PHE A 176 9.67 -5.48 14.65
C PHE A 176 9.17 -6.17 15.93
N ALA A 177 9.69 -7.37 16.21
CA ALA A 177 9.53 -7.96 17.54
C ALA A 177 10.12 -7.02 18.63
N PRO A 178 9.48 -6.83 19.80
CA PRO A 178 9.96 -5.94 20.87
C PRO A 178 11.42 -6.21 21.28
N GLY A 179 12.24 -5.15 21.22
CA GLY A 179 13.63 -5.20 21.66
C GLY A 179 13.77 -5.24 23.19
N LYS A 180 15.00 -5.42 23.68
CA LYS A 180 15.30 -5.36 25.11
C LYS A 180 15.52 -3.90 25.55
N ILE A 181 14.65 -3.40 26.43
CA ILE A 181 14.83 -2.09 27.08
C ILE A 181 16.22 -2.01 27.74
N GLY A 182 16.93 -0.91 27.51
CA GLY A 182 18.31 -0.71 27.98
C GLY A 182 19.40 -1.26 27.05
N ASP A 183 19.06 -1.75 25.86
CA ASP A 183 20.01 -2.03 24.79
C ASP A 183 20.75 -0.74 24.36
N THR A 184 22.06 -0.70 24.61
CA THR A 184 22.94 0.43 24.32
C THR A 184 23.20 0.67 22.84
N THR A 185 22.85 -0.28 21.97
CA THR A 185 22.94 -0.11 20.52
C THR A 185 21.79 0.73 19.96
N GLY A 186 20.64 0.75 20.64
CA GLY A 186 19.40 1.33 20.14
C GLY A 186 18.76 0.56 18.98
N LYS A 187 19.28 -0.64 18.63
CA LYS A 187 18.81 -1.45 17.49
C LYS A 187 17.66 -2.38 17.86
N GLY A 188 17.68 -2.98 19.05
CA GLY A 188 16.73 -4.03 19.39
C GLY A 188 16.77 -5.15 18.35
N ASN A 189 15.60 -5.53 17.83
CA ASN A 189 15.48 -6.55 16.79
C ASN A 189 15.39 -5.96 15.36
N SER A 190 15.59 -4.65 15.18
CA SER A 190 15.47 -4.02 13.86
C SER A 190 16.58 -4.46 12.90
N CYS A 191 16.40 -4.23 11.61
CA CYS A 191 17.41 -4.41 10.57
C CYS A 191 17.54 -3.11 9.77
N ASP A 192 18.68 -2.95 9.09
CA ASP A 192 18.96 -1.78 8.26
C ASP A 192 19.80 -2.23 7.06
N ASP A 193 19.28 -2.11 5.85
CA ASP A 193 19.97 -2.52 4.62
C ASP A 193 19.42 -1.75 3.41
N ALA A 194 20.13 -0.71 3.00
CA ALA A 194 19.79 0.09 1.82
C ALA A 194 19.97 -0.66 0.48
N THR A 195 20.58 -1.84 0.49
CA THR A 195 20.82 -2.65 -0.73
C THR A 195 19.70 -3.68 -0.98
N ASP A 196 18.91 -3.99 0.04
CA ASP A 196 17.70 -4.80 -0.09
C ASP A 196 16.54 -3.96 -0.63
N ALA A 197 16.27 -4.05 -1.94
CA ALA A 197 15.23 -3.29 -2.60
C ALA A 197 13.80 -3.57 -2.09
N ILE A 198 13.55 -4.71 -1.46
CA ILE A 198 12.24 -5.03 -0.84
C ILE A 198 12.19 -4.39 0.56
N GLY A 199 13.29 -4.48 1.29
CA GLY A 199 13.45 -4.03 2.66
C GLY A 199 13.70 -5.23 3.57
N CYS A 200 14.75 -5.12 4.39
CA CYS A 200 15.24 -6.22 5.21
C CYS A 200 14.21 -6.77 6.20
N ILE A 201 13.19 -5.98 6.59
CA ILE A 201 12.13 -6.44 7.48
C ILE A 201 11.30 -7.56 6.83
N VAL A 202 11.13 -7.52 5.52
CA VAL A 202 10.40 -8.51 4.73
C VAL A 202 11.31 -9.67 4.35
N SER A 203 12.49 -9.40 3.78
CA SER A 203 13.39 -10.46 3.28
C SER A 203 13.91 -11.36 4.39
N GLN A 204 14.20 -10.79 5.57
CA GLN A 204 14.67 -11.52 6.75
C GLN A 204 13.52 -12.05 7.62
N LYS A 205 12.25 -11.80 7.23
CA LYS A 205 11.03 -12.25 7.93
C LYS A 205 10.96 -11.72 9.37
N LEU A 206 11.29 -10.45 9.55
CA LEU A 206 11.29 -9.75 10.84
C LEU A 206 10.04 -8.91 11.09
N LEU A 207 9.19 -8.73 10.06
CA LEU A 207 7.92 -8.02 10.17
C LEU A 207 6.95 -8.77 11.10
N VAL A 208 6.45 -8.04 12.09
CA VAL A 208 5.37 -8.44 12.98
C VAL A 208 4.14 -7.64 12.60
N GLU A 209 3.08 -8.34 12.22
CA GLU A 209 1.79 -7.71 11.89
C GLU A 209 1.12 -7.21 13.17
N ASP A 210 0.95 -5.90 13.31
CA ASP A 210 0.31 -5.27 14.47
C ASP A 210 -1.22 -5.46 14.50
N ALA A 211 -1.84 -5.93 13.39
CA ALA A 211 -3.25 -6.33 13.29
C ALA A 211 -3.38 -7.57 12.39
N THR A 212 -4.47 -8.34 12.48
CA THR A 212 -4.72 -9.46 11.55
C THR A 212 -5.51 -9.02 10.31
N ALA A 213 -5.44 -9.82 9.25
CA ALA A 213 -6.28 -9.65 8.06
C ALA A 213 -7.78 -9.60 8.40
N ASP A 214 -8.26 -10.45 9.31
CA ASP A 214 -9.66 -10.46 9.76
C ASP A 214 -10.05 -9.15 10.48
N GLU A 215 -9.15 -8.62 11.34
CA GLU A 215 -9.38 -7.34 12.02
C GLU A 215 -9.42 -6.17 11.02
N ILE A 216 -8.57 -6.20 9.98
CA ILE A 216 -8.60 -5.24 8.87
C ILE A 216 -9.93 -5.36 8.09
N THR A 217 -10.32 -6.56 7.66
CA THR A 217 -11.56 -6.80 6.93
C THR A 217 -12.78 -6.34 7.72
N ALA A 218 -12.80 -6.55 9.04
CA ALA A 218 -13.84 -6.04 9.92
C ALA A 218 -13.81 -4.51 10.07
N ALA A 219 -12.62 -3.89 10.15
CA ALA A 219 -12.46 -2.44 10.33
C ALA A 219 -12.84 -1.63 9.09
N VAL A 220 -12.75 -2.21 7.88
CA VAL A 220 -13.10 -1.54 6.61
C VAL A 220 -14.49 -1.91 6.06
N ALA A 221 -15.22 -2.77 6.77
CA ALA A 221 -16.56 -3.18 6.38
C ALA A 221 -17.51 -1.96 6.23
N GLY A 222 -18.00 -1.72 5.01
CA GLY A 222 -18.88 -0.60 4.69
C GLY A 222 -18.16 0.68 4.25
N ILE A 223 -16.83 0.71 4.18
CA ILE A 223 -16.09 1.80 3.55
C ILE A 223 -16.14 1.60 2.02
N SER A 224 -16.58 2.65 1.32
CA SER A 224 -16.52 2.72 -0.14
C SER A 224 -15.47 3.75 -0.56
N ALA A 225 -14.78 3.50 -1.67
CA ALA A 225 -13.82 4.45 -2.22
C ALA A 225 -14.51 5.79 -2.53
N SER A 226 -13.90 6.89 -2.09
CA SER A 226 -14.38 8.24 -2.38
C SER A 226 -13.96 8.64 -3.80
N SER A 227 -14.94 8.82 -4.69
CA SER A 227 -14.74 9.28 -6.06
C SER A 227 -14.35 10.77 -6.07
N GLY A 228 -13.08 11.04 -5.78
CA GLY A 228 -12.51 12.37 -5.62
C GLY A 228 -12.42 13.19 -6.91
N SER A 229 -13.55 13.67 -7.44
CA SER A 229 -13.55 14.81 -8.37
C SER A 229 -13.10 16.06 -7.62
N ALA A 230 -11.95 16.62 -8.03
CA ALA A 230 -11.41 17.85 -7.47
C ALA A 230 -12.32 19.04 -7.80
N SER A 231 -13.08 19.53 -6.82
CA SER A 231 -13.83 20.78 -6.96
C SER A 231 -13.10 21.91 -6.22
N SER A 232 -12.60 22.88 -6.97
CA SER A 232 -11.97 24.08 -6.43
C SER A 232 -13.05 25.03 -5.89
N GLY A 233 -13.35 24.93 -4.59
CA GLY A 233 -14.28 25.82 -3.90
C GLY A 233 -13.55 27.00 -3.23
N SER A 234 -13.76 28.22 -3.73
CA SER A 234 -13.20 29.44 -3.14
C SER A 234 -13.87 29.80 -1.81
N ASP A 235 -13.09 30.34 -0.87
CA ASP A 235 -13.60 30.87 0.39
C ASP A 235 -14.67 31.97 0.20
N SER A 236 -15.75 31.87 0.96
CA SER A 236 -16.53 33.02 1.42
C SER A 236 -17.24 32.67 2.73
N ALA A 237 -16.96 33.45 3.77
CA ALA A 237 -17.35 33.14 5.14
C ALA A 237 -18.80 33.54 5.47
N ALA A 238 -19.41 32.80 6.40
CA ALA A 238 -20.52 33.27 7.24
C ALA A 238 -20.45 32.61 8.63
N VAL A 239 -20.98 33.29 9.66
CA VAL A 239 -20.69 33.03 11.08
C VAL A 239 -21.96 32.73 11.89
N GLY A 240 -21.87 31.78 12.84
CA GLY A 240 -22.82 31.59 13.95
C GLY A 240 -24.05 30.72 13.64
N THR A 241 -24.68 30.02 14.59
CA THR A 241 -24.52 30.00 16.06
C THR A 241 -24.91 28.61 16.61
N ALA A 242 -24.37 28.22 17.77
CA ALA A 242 -24.58 26.90 18.38
C ALA A 242 -25.94 26.74 19.11
N ALA A 243 -26.44 25.50 19.14
CA ALA A 243 -27.25 24.93 20.24
C ALA A 243 -27.18 23.39 20.20
N ALA A 244 -27.32 22.73 21.36
CA ALA A 244 -27.16 21.28 21.51
C ALA A 244 -28.44 20.60 22.05
N ALA A 245 -28.39 19.26 22.08
CA ALA A 245 -29.21 18.30 22.87
C ALA A 245 -30.36 17.54 22.16
N THR A 246 -30.02 16.29 21.80
CA THR A 246 -30.72 15.04 22.21
C THR A 246 -32.21 14.83 21.91
N THR A 247 -32.49 13.92 20.96
CA THR A 247 -33.39 12.76 21.16
C THR A 247 -33.08 11.65 20.15
N ALA A 248 -33.11 10.40 20.59
CA ALA A 248 -33.03 9.24 19.68
C ALA A 248 -34.38 9.01 18.97
N ALA A 249 -34.34 8.77 17.67
CA ALA A 249 -35.48 8.29 16.87
C ALA A 249 -34.99 7.37 15.76
N ALA A 250 -35.79 6.37 15.40
CA ALA A 250 -35.43 5.31 14.46
C ALA A 250 -35.21 5.83 13.02
N ALA A 251 -34.36 5.13 12.26
CA ALA A 251 -34.13 5.42 10.85
C ALA A 251 -35.43 5.23 10.02
N PRO A 252 -35.77 6.15 9.10
CA PRO A 252 -36.83 5.93 8.14
C PRO A 252 -36.38 4.93 7.05
N PRO A 253 -37.27 4.09 6.50
CA PRO A 253 -36.94 3.29 5.34
C PRO A 253 -36.69 4.21 4.12
N ALA A 254 -35.54 4.04 3.47
CA ALA A 254 -35.21 4.79 2.26
C ALA A 254 -36.18 4.42 1.13
N ASN A 255 -37.05 5.35 0.77
CA ASN A 255 -38.06 5.16 -0.26
C ASN A 255 -37.44 5.51 -1.63
N PHE A 256 -36.75 4.54 -2.25
CA PHE A 256 -36.11 4.69 -3.56
C PHE A 256 -37.15 4.87 -4.67
N ARG A 257 -37.59 6.11 -4.88
CA ARG A 257 -38.42 6.47 -6.04
C ARG A 257 -37.53 6.66 -7.26
N ASN A 258 -37.75 5.79 -8.25
CA ASN A 258 -37.47 6.00 -9.68
C ASN A 258 -36.11 6.64 -10.01
N VAL A 259 -35.07 5.81 -10.15
CA VAL A 259 -33.87 6.18 -10.93
C VAL A 259 -34.26 6.18 -12.40
N GLU A 260 -34.19 7.33 -13.06
CA GLU A 260 -34.25 7.41 -14.52
C GLU A 260 -32.93 6.91 -15.11
N ALA A 261 -32.99 6.16 -16.21
CA ALA A 261 -31.77 5.73 -16.90
C ALA A 261 -31.10 6.96 -17.53
N VAL A 262 -29.84 7.20 -17.16
CA VAL A 262 -28.99 8.26 -17.72
C VAL A 262 -27.92 7.68 -18.62
N ASP A 263 -27.50 8.45 -19.63
CA ASP A 263 -26.38 8.10 -20.51
C ASP A 263 -25.00 8.32 -19.85
N ASP A 264 -23.94 7.99 -20.58
CA ASP A 264 -22.54 8.16 -20.17
C ASP A 264 -22.09 9.64 -20.10
N GLN A 265 -22.98 10.59 -20.42
CA GLN A 265 -22.81 12.02 -20.14
C GLN A 265 -23.79 12.56 -19.07
N GLY A 266 -24.58 11.69 -18.43
CA GLY A 266 -25.49 12.02 -17.33
C GLY A 266 -26.85 12.57 -17.74
N ASN A 267 -27.25 12.50 -19.01
CA ASN A 267 -28.55 13.00 -19.48
C ASN A 267 -29.63 11.91 -19.41
N PRO A 268 -30.90 12.25 -19.08
CA PRO A 268 -31.99 11.27 -19.01
C PRO A 268 -32.37 10.72 -20.39
N ILE A 269 -32.40 9.40 -20.51
CA ILE A 269 -32.69 8.69 -21.76
C ILE A 269 -34.21 8.67 -22.02
N ALA A 270 -34.66 9.52 -22.94
CA ALA A 270 -36.06 9.59 -23.35
C ALA A 270 -36.55 8.26 -23.97
N GLY A 271 -37.51 7.62 -23.30
CA GLY A 271 -38.17 6.39 -23.77
C GLY A 271 -37.94 5.14 -22.91
N SER A 272 -37.11 5.21 -21.87
CA SER A 272 -36.91 4.08 -20.95
C SER A 272 -38.11 3.90 -20.00
N THR A 273 -39.03 2.99 -20.32
CA THR A 273 -40.08 2.57 -19.38
C THR A 273 -39.48 1.68 -18.30
N GLY A 274 -39.06 2.28 -17.18
CA GLY A 274 -38.44 1.58 -16.06
C GLY A 274 -39.28 0.42 -15.53
N GLY A 275 -38.75 -0.80 -15.63
CA GLY A 275 -39.40 -2.02 -15.15
C GLY A 275 -39.44 -2.08 -13.62
N SER A 276 -40.64 -2.07 -13.05
CA SER A 276 -40.84 -2.15 -11.60
C SER A 276 -40.62 -3.58 -11.07
N VAL A 277 -39.44 -3.84 -10.51
CA VAL A 277 -39.18 -5.07 -9.74
C VAL A 277 -39.86 -4.96 -8.37
N SER A 278 -40.91 -5.77 -8.16
CA SER A 278 -41.55 -5.88 -6.84
C SER A 278 -40.86 -6.97 -6.04
N VAL A 279 -40.24 -6.61 -4.91
CA VAL A 279 -39.67 -7.59 -3.97
C VAL A 279 -40.72 -7.92 -2.92
N ALA A 280 -41.28 -9.13 -2.98
CA ALA A 280 -42.20 -9.64 -1.96
C ALA A 280 -41.42 -10.27 -0.81
N ALA A 281 -41.78 -9.94 0.43
CA ALA A 281 -41.21 -10.55 1.63
C ALA A 281 -42.16 -11.63 2.20
N GLY A 282 -41.63 -12.81 2.53
CA GLY A 282 -42.24 -13.74 3.48
C GLY A 282 -42.29 -15.22 3.09
N GLY A 283 -41.81 -16.07 4.01
CA GLY A 283 -42.52 -17.31 4.35
C GLY A 283 -42.12 -18.62 3.67
N ALA A 284 -41.31 -19.42 4.39
CA ALA A 284 -40.97 -20.83 4.22
C ALA A 284 -41.99 -21.81 3.56
N ALA A 285 -41.43 -22.79 2.82
CA ALA A 285 -41.62 -24.26 2.95
C ALA A 285 -42.04 -25.08 1.70
N ALA A 286 -41.27 -26.17 1.48
CA ALA A 286 -41.63 -27.50 0.94
C ALA A 286 -41.78 -27.80 -0.58
N ALA A 287 -40.78 -28.56 -1.08
CA ALA A 287 -40.84 -29.85 -1.80
C ALA A 287 -41.25 -29.98 -3.31
N GLU A 288 -40.31 -30.56 -4.08
CA GLU A 288 -40.43 -31.51 -5.22
C GLU A 288 -41.31 -31.15 -6.47
N THR A 289 -41.10 -31.65 -7.70
CA THR A 289 -40.22 -32.67 -8.32
C THR A 289 -40.03 -32.34 -9.84
N GLY A 290 -39.10 -33.00 -10.57
CA GLY A 290 -39.36 -33.35 -11.99
C GLY A 290 -38.38 -32.95 -13.12
N ALA A 291 -37.47 -33.89 -13.46
CA ALA A 291 -37.10 -34.36 -14.81
C ALA A 291 -36.60 -33.42 -15.97
N ALA A 292 -35.29 -33.55 -16.22
CA ALA A 292 -34.53 -33.62 -17.48
C ALA A 292 -35.20 -33.70 -18.88
N ALA A 293 -34.59 -33.04 -19.89
CA ALA A 293 -33.98 -33.62 -21.11
C ALA A 293 -33.42 -32.51 -22.07
N THR A 294 -32.11 -32.40 -22.32
CA THR A 294 -31.34 -33.00 -23.45
C THR A 294 -31.64 -32.44 -24.85
N THR A 295 -30.67 -31.79 -25.53
CA THR A 295 -29.99 -32.30 -26.76
C THR A 295 -29.06 -31.28 -27.48
N ALA A 296 -27.81 -31.71 -27.65
CA ALA A 296 -26.81 -31.45 -28.70
C ALA A 296 -26.50 -30.05 -29.30
N ALA A 297 -25.21 -29.74 -29.16
CA ALA A 297 -24.32 -28.99 -30.04
C ALA A 297 -24.47 -29.22 -31.57
N ALA A 298 -23.97 -28.25 -32.34
CA ALA A 298 -23.52 -28.43 -33.72
C ALA A 298 -22.10 -27.87 -33.89
N THR A 299 -21.19 -28.69 -34.41
CA THR A 299 -19.78 -28.37 -34.65
C THR A 299 -19.57 -27.87 -36.07
N THR A 300 -18.58 -27.00 -36.30
CA THR A 300 -17.90 -26.96 -37.61
C THR A 300 -16.46 -26.50 -37.43
N ALA A 301 -15.51 -27.24 -38.02
CA ALA A 301 -14.08 -27.02 -37.84
C ALA A 301 -13.41 -26.53 -39.13
N ALA A 302 -12.50 -25.58 -38.95
CA ALA A 302 -11.23 -25.34 -39.65
C ALA A 302 -11.13 -25.50 -41.19
N ALA A 303 -10.54 -24.47 -41.81
CA ALA A 303 -9.53 -24.65 -42.85
C ALA A 303 -8.33 -23.72 -42.54
N ALA A 304 -7.11 -24.25 -42.62
CA ALA A 304 -5.87 -23.52 -42.32
C ALA A 304 -5.00 -23.37 -43.57
N THR A 305 -4.05 -22.43 -43.53
CA THR A 305 -2.95 -22.38 -44.52
C THR A 305 -1.65 -21.90 -43.83
N THR A 306 -0.68 -22.80 -43.71
CA THR A 306 0.73 -22.59 -43.31
C THR A 306 1.54 -22.00 -44.48
N ALA A 307 2.79 -21.51 -44.41
CA ALA A 307 3.86 -21.28 -43.41
C ALA A 307 4.96 -20.43 -44.11
N ALA A 308 6.00 -19.83 -43.50
CA ALA A 308 6.39 -19.40 -42.14
C ALA A 308 7.61 -18.44 -42.28
N ALA A 309 7.98 -17.62 -41.29
CA ALA A 309 9.21 -17.73 -40.47
C ALA A 309 9.83 -16.31 -40.30
N ALA A 310 10.58 -15.93 -39.25
CA ALA A 310 10.76 -16.49 -37.91
C ALA A 310 11.39 -15.42 -36.99
N ALA A 311 10.99 -15.37 -35.72
CA ALA A 311 11.80 -14.89 -34.59
C ALA A 311 11.23 -15.51 -33.31
N ALA A 312 12.07 -16.22 -32.55
CA ALA A 312 11.61 -17.03 -31.41
C ALA A 312 11.84 -16.32 -30.08
N THR A 313 10.89 -16.45 -29.15
CA THR A 313 11.19 -16.71 -27.73
C THR A 313 10.04 -17.53 -27.13
N THR A 314 10.39 -18.76 -26.75
CA THR A 314 9.73 -19.67 -25.79
C THR A 314 8.27 -19.38 -25.40
N ALA A 315 7.32 -19.84 -26.22
CA ALA A 315 5.99 -20.19 -25.71
C ALA A 315 6.12 -21.46 -24.84
N ALA A 316 6.26 -21.30 -23.53
CA ALA A 316 6.15 -22.42 -22.60
C ALA A 316 4.71 -22.97 -22.65
N ALA A 317 4.57 -24.28 -22.83
CA ALA A 317 3.27 -24.90 -23.05
C ALA A 317 2.32 -24.66 -21.86
N ALA A 318 1.06 -24.37 -22.18
CA ALA A 318 -0.06 -24.41 -21.24
C ALA A 318 -0.14 -25.82 -20.63
N SER A 319 0.54 -25.98 -19.51
CA SER A 319 0.51 -27.18 -18.71
C SER A 319 -0.68 -27.03 -17.79
N SER A 320 -1.72 -27.84 -17.98
CA SER A 320 -2.76 -28.06 -16.97
C SER A 320 -2.14 -28.79 -15.78
N ALA A 321 -1.33 -28.06 -15.02
CA ALA A 321 -0.59 -28.58 -13.89
C ALA A 321 -1.60 -28.91 -12.78
N SER A 322 -1.78 -30.21 -12.55
CA SER A 322 -2.48 -30.76 -11.38
C SER A 322 -1.76 -30.30 -10.11
N GLY A 323 -2.10 -29.10 -9.64
CA GLY A 323 -1.41 -28.41 -8.55
C GLY A 323 -1.27 -26.88 -8.69
N ASN A 324 -1.62 -26.28 -9.83
CA ASN A 324 -1.77 -24.82 -9.92
C ASN A 324 -3.10 -24.37 -9.28
N VAL A 325 -3.05 -23.51 -8.27
CA VAL A 325 -4.22 -22.92 -7.61
C VAL A 325 -4.58 -21.52 -8.15
N GLN A 326 -3.74 -20.92 -9.00
CA GLN A 326 -4.09 -19.68 -9.70
C GLN A 326 -5.15 -19.95 -10.77
N THR A 327 -6.39 -19.54 -10.49
CA THR A 327 -7.57 -19.74 -11.34
C THR A 327 -7.84 -18.56 -12.28
N PHE A 328 -7.19 -17.41 -12.09
CA PHE A 328 -7.36 -16.26 -12.98
C PHE A 328 -6.85 -16.55 -14.39
N THR A 329 -7.66 -16.22 -15.40
CA THR A 329 -7.41 -16.55 -16.82
C THR A 329 -7.19 -15.33 -17.72
N GLY A 330 -7.22 -14.11 -17.19
CA GLY A 330 -6.79 -12.92 -17.93
C GLY A 330 -5.32 -13.08 -18.35
N ALA A 331 -4.99 -12.65 -19.57
CA ALA A 331 -3.71 -12.92 -20.21
C ALA A 331 -3.08 -11.70 -20.93
N LEU A 332 -3.58 -10.49 -20.67
CA LEU A 332 -3.01 -9.24 -21.20
C LEU A 332 -1.55 -9.11 -20.72
N GLY A 333 -0.62 -8.96 -21.67
CA GLY A 333 0.82 -8.95 -21.37
C GLY A 333 1.42 -10.27 -20.88
N GLY A 334 0.63 -11.36 -20.83
CA GLY A 334 1.04 -12.68 -20.34
C GLY A 334 0.03 -13.27 -19.35
N LEU A 335 0.05 -14.59 -19.16
CA LEU A 335 -0.70 -15.27 -18.08
C LEU A 335 -0.04 -14.99 -16.72
N PRO A 336 -0.79 -15.07 -15.61
CA PRO A 336 -0.19 -14.97 -14.29
C PRO A 336 0.71 -16.20 -14.04
N PRO A 337 1.89 -16.05 -13.42
CA PRO A 337 2.74 -17.18 -13.08
C PRO A 337 1.97 -18.14 -12.14
N PRO A 338 2.09 -19.47 -12.35
CA PRO A 338 1.33 -20.44 -11.59
C PRO A 338 1.71 -20.40 -10.10
N VAL A 339 0.70 -20.54 -9.25
CA VAL A 339 0.86 -20.75 -7.81
C VAL A 339 0.73 -22.24 -7.55
N THR A 340 1.80 -22.89 -7.13
CA THR A 340 1.77 -24.33 -6.81
C THR A 340 1.69 -24.58 -5.31
N ALA A 341 0.82 -25.49 -4.90
CA ALA A 341 0.82 -26.01 -3.53
C ALA A 341 2.10 -26.85 -3.30
N GLY A 342 2.92 -26.48 -2.32
CA GLY A 342 4.22 -27.10 -2.03
C GLY A 342 5.23 -26.17 -1.38
N GLY A 343 6.51 -26.55 -1.43
CA GLY A 343 7.59 -25.82 -0.77
C GLY A 343 7.59 -25.96 0.76
N SER A 344 8.51 -25.27 1.44
CA SER A 344 8.63 -25.32 2.89
C SER A 344 7.62 -24.46 3.66
N LYS A 345 6.92 -23.54 2.97
CA LYS A 345 5.83 -22.73 3.55
C LYS A 345 4.41 -23.13 3.12
N GLY A 346 4.21 -23.89 2.05
CA GLY A 346 2.90 -24.40 1.61
C GLY A 346 2.44 -23.93 0.23
N PHE A 347 2.86 -22.74 -0.22
CA PHE A 347 2.59 -22.25 -1.57
C PHE A 347 3.85 -21.65 -2.22
N VAL A 348 4.02 -21.83 -3.53
CA VAL A 348 5.18 -21.35 -4.30
C VAL A 348 4.74 -20.61 -5.55
N VAL A 349 5.35 -19.45 -5.80
CA VAL A 349 5.16 -18.63 -7.01
C VAL A 349 6.53 -18.24 -7.54
N ASN A 350 6.89 -18.71 -8.73
CA ASN A 350 8.15 -18.33 -9.38
C ASN A 350 9.42 -18.51 -8.49
N GLY A 351 9.41 -19.53 -7.63
CA GLY A 351 10.46 -19.82 -6.64
C GLY A 351 10.36 -19.07 -5.29
N SER A 352 9.45 -18.10 -5.16
CA SER A 352 9.12 -17.43 -3.91
C SER A 352 8.11 -18.25 -3.10
N GLU A 353 8.34 -18.45 -1.81
CA GLU A 353 7.47 -19.25 -0.93
C GLU A 353 6.58 -18.40 0.01
N PHE A 354 5.32 -18.81 0.12
CA PHE A 354 4.23 -18.16 0.87
C PHE A 354 3.55 -19.14 1.84
N ILE A 355 3.10 -18.62 2.98
CA ILE A 355 2.37 -19.41 3.99
C ILE A 355 0.87 -19.45 3.65
N GLN A 356 0.31 -18.30 3.24
CA GLN A 356 -1.10 -18.14 2.94
C GLN A 356 -1.33 -18.14 1.42
N GLU A 357 -2.34 -18.89 0.97
CA GLU A 357 -2.71 -19.03 -0.45
C GLU A 357 -3.01 -17.67 -1.09
N ALA A 358 -3.81 -16.83 -0.44
CA ALA A 358 -4.17 -15.50 -0.92
C ALA A 358 -2.94 -14.59 -1.15
N GLY A 359 -1.91 -14.69 -0.29
CA GLY A 359 -0.66 -13.93 -0.49
C GLY A 359 0.17 -14.44 -1.67
N ALA A 360 0.11 -15.75 -1.94
CA ALA A 360 0.73 -16.35 -3.12
C ALA A 360 -0.02 -15.94 -4.41
N LEU A 361 -1.35 -16.05 -4.40
CA LEU A 361 -2.21 -15.60 -5.51
C LEU A 361 -2.05 -14.12 -5.81
N GLY A 362 -1.97 -13.27 -4.76
CA GLY A 362 -1.73 -11.83 -4.91
C GLY A 362 -0.38 -11.54 -5.57
N ARG A 363 0.68 -12.22 -5.10
CA ARG A 363 2.00 -12.12 -5.74
C ARG A 363 1.98 -12.54 -7.21
N SER A 364 1.22 -13.59 -7.53
CA SER A 364 1.05 -14.07 -8.90
C SER A 364 0.36 -13.00 -9.79
N CYS A 365 -0.65 -12.31 -9.28
CA CYS A 365 -1.25 -11.16 -9.97
C CYS A 365 -0.24 -10.01 -10.17
N ASP A 366 0.52 -9.64 -9.14
CA ASP A 366 1.50 -8.55 -9.24
C ASP A 366 2.65 -8.86 -10.21
N GLU A 367 3.11 -10.11 -10.28
CA GLU A 367 4.13 -10.53 -11.27
C GLU A 367 3.56 -10.53 -12.71
N GLN A 368 2.27 -10.84 -12.88
CA GLN A 368 1.57 -10.64 -14.15
C GLN A 368 1.54 -9.17 -14.54
N HIS A 369 1.14 -8.30 -13.61
CA HIS A 369 1.05 -6.86 -13.81
C HIS A 369 2.38 -6.27 -14.24
N ASN A 370 3.46 -6.55 -13.51
CA ASN A 370 4.80 -6.07 -13.85
C ASN A 370 5.23 -6.54 -15.25
N THR A 371 4.91 -7.78 -15.63
CA THR A 371 5.19 -8.30 -16.98
C THR A 371 4.38 -7.55 -18.05
N CYS A 372 3.10 -7.30 -17.79
CA CYS A 372 2.22 -6.55 -18.68
C CYS A 372 2.64 -5.08 -18.82
N ALA A 373 2.93 -4.39 -17.72
CA ALA A 373 3.37 -2.99 -17.71
C ALA A 373 4.70 -2.83 -18.46
N ASN A 374 5.65 -3.77 -18.28
CA ASN A 374 6.88 -3.81 -19.07
C ASN A 374 6.60 -3.99 -20.57
N ALA A 375 5.66 -4.86 -20.95
CA ALA A 375 5.26 -5.07 -22.34
C ALA A 375 4.53 -3.85 -22.94
N ALA A 376 3.76 -3.10 -22.16
CA ALA A 376 3.15 -1.85 -22.59
C ALA A 376 4.22 -0.76 -22.79
N ASN A 377 5.14 -0.62 -21.83
CA ASN A 377 6.22 0.38 -21.85
C ASN A 377 7.31 0.12 -22.90
N ALA A 378 7.53 -1.13 -23.30
CA ALA A 378 8.48 -1.49 -24.36
C ALA A 378 8.05 -1.00 -25.76
N GLY A 379 6.78 -0.65 -25.94
CA GLY A 379 6.19 -0.27 -27.23
C GLY A 379 5.86 -1.45 -28.14
N GLY A 380 4.94 -1.24 -29.08
CA GLY A 380 4.48 -2.28 -30.02
C GLY A 380 3.32 -3.16 -29.50
N SER A 381 2.98 -3.06 -28.22
CA SER A 381 1.74 -3.58 -27.65
C SER A 381 0.51 -2.74 -28.08
N SER A 382 -0.65 -3.39 -28.22
CA SER A 382 -1.93 -2.72 -28.52
C SER A 382 -2.71 -2.29 -27.27
N PHE A 383 -2.06 -2.28 -26.11
CA PHE A 383 -2.65 -2.01 -24.80
C PHE A 383 -1.72 -1.13 -23.96
N THR A 384 -2.28 -0.49 -22.95
CA THR A 384 -1.63 0.48 -22.06
C THR A 384 -1.33 -0.12 -20.69
N VAL A 385 -0.57 0.61 -19.86
CA VAL A 385 -0.38 0.25 -18.45
C VAL A 385 -1.72 0.25 -17.69
N GLY A 386 -2.65 1.16 -18.01
CA GLY A 386 -3.99 1.19 -17.41
C GLY A 386 -4.84 -0.06 -17.70
N ASP A 387 -4.63 -0.69 -18.85
CA ASP A 387 -5.25 -1.99 -19.16
C ASP A 387 -4.61 -3.12 -18.33
N CYS A 388 -3.30 -3.03 -18.05
CA CYS A 388 -2.61 -3.93 -17.11
C CYS A 388 -3.09 -3.73 -15.67
N ASP A 389 -3.28 -2.48 -15.21
CA ASP A 389 -3.85 -2.16 -13.89
C ASP A 389 -5.26 -2.74 -13.74
N THR A 390 -6.09 -2.59 -14.79
CA THR A 390 -7.44 -3.16 -14.86
C THR A 390 -7.42 -4.68 -14.74
N GLN A 391 -6.48 -5.35 -15.43
CA GLN A 391 -6.31 -6.80 -15.30
C GLN A 391 -5.80 -7.20 -13.92
N ASN A 392 -4.87 -6.46 -13.31
CA ASN A 392 -4.36 -6.77 -11.98
C ASN A 392 -5.49 -6.72 -10.94
N ASN A 393 -6.33 -5.69 -11.02
CA ASN A 393 -7.52 -5.56 -10.17
C ASN A 393 -8.49 -6.73 -10.36
N ALA A 394 -8.70 -7.19 -11.60
CA ALA A 394 -9.53 -8.36 -11.88
C ALA A 394 -8.90 -9.67 -11.38
N CYS A 395 -7.57 -9.79 -11.41
CA CYS A 395 -6.82 -10.93 -10.88
C CYS A 395 -6.93 -10.99 -9.35
N HIS A 396 -6.65 -9.88 -8.66
CA HIS A 396 -6.79 -9.78 -7.20
C HIS A 396 -8.23 -9.99 -6.73
N ALA A 397 -9.23 -9.51 -7.46
CA ALA A 397 -10.64 -9.76 -7.15
C ALA A 397 -11.03 -11.26 -7.26
N ALA A 398 -10.34 -12.05 -8.09
CA ALA A 398 -10.57 -13.49 -8.23
C ALA A 398 -9.98 -14.32 -7.07
N ILE A 399 -9.19 -13.72 -6.17
CA ILE A 399 -8.60 -14.40 -4.99
C ILE A 399 -9.66 -14.65 -3.90
N THR A 400 -10.74 -13.87 -3.89
CA THR A 400 -11.79 -13.89 -2.87
C THR A 400 -13.10 -14.54 -3.32
N ALA A 401 -13.11 -15.23 -4.46
CA ALA A 401 -14.30 -15.81 -5.09
C ALA A 401 -14.28 -17.36 -5.08
#